data_AF-A0A7C9AIS8-F1
#
_entry.id   AF-A0A7C9AIS8-F1
#
_cell.length_a   1.000
_cell.length_b   1.000
_cell.length_c   1.000
_cell.angle_alpha   90.00
_cell.angle_beta   90.00
_cell.angle_gamma   90.00
#
_symmetry.space_group_name_H-M   'P 1'
#
loop_
_entity.id
_entity.type
_entity.pdbx_description
1 polymer ?
#
loop_
_entity_poly.entity_id
_entity_poly.type
_entity_poly.pdbx_seq_one_letter_code
_entity_poly.pdbx_strand_id
1 'polypeptide(L)'
;IMDDELFRAAVKGDINALSEKNIAKYGEAYYKDRTTPRKNNIVHIASDHGQAEFVKKALARFPELGLGKNGNEDTPLHVAARKGYDEIVRLIASFEGCDTAALAKNLQGDTPLHLALSNKKLSVAMLLLEVASVVA
;
A
#
# COMPACT_ATOMS: atom_id res chain seq x y z
N ILE A 1 11.29 4.42 -13.83
CA ILE A 1 10.02 3.81 -14.30
C ILE A 1 10.06 2.32 -13.97
N MET A 2 8.96 1.76 -13.50
CA MET A 2 8.78 0.34 -13.20
C MET A 2 8.69 -0.48 -14.49
N ASP A 3 9.41 -1.61 -14.52
CA ASP A 3 9.37 -2.54 -15.65
C ASP A 3 8.22 -3.55 -15.51
N ASP A 4 7.96 -4.26 -16.60
CA ASP A 4 6.89 -5.26 -16.74
C ASP A 4 7.03 -6.43 -15.75
N GLU A 5 8.25 -6.83 -15.40
CA GLU A 5 8.52 -7.95 -14.50
C GLU A 5 8.05 -7.59 -13.08
N LEU A 6 8.53 -6.47 -12.56
CA LEU A 6 8.16 -5.98 -11.23
C LEU A 6 6.67 -5.64 -11.15
N PHE A 7 6.11 -5.03 -12.20
CA PHE A 7 4.70 -4.72 -12.27
C PHE A 7 3.84 -5.99 -12.21
N ARG A 8 4.15 -7.00 -13.03
CA ARG A 8 3.41 -8.28 -13.02
C ARG A 8 3.57 -9.02 -11.71
N ALA A 9 4.74 -8.98 -11.08
CA ALA A 9 4.95 -9.58 -9.77
C ALA A 9 4.00 -8.97 -8.72
N ALA A 10 3.90 -7.64 -8.66
CA ALA A 10 3.01 -6.95 -7.74
C ALA A 10 1.52 -7.21 -8.05
N VAL A 11 1.13 -7.26 -9.33
CA VAL A 11 -0.26 -7.57 -9.74
C VAL A 11 -0.65 -9.00 -9.36
N LYS A 12 0.24 -9.98 -9.59
CA LYS A 12 -0.01 -11.41 -9.34
C LYS A 12 0.27 -11.85 -7.91
N GLY A 13 0.90 -11.00 -7.09
CA GLY A 13 1.33 -11.35 -5.75
C GLY A 13 2.51 -12.33 -5.72
N ASP A 14 3.42 -12.27 -6.70
CA ASP A 14 4.58 -13.17 -6.74
C ASP A 14 5.62 -12.80 -5.68
N ILE A 15 5.50 -13.43 -4.51
CA ILE A 15 6.39 -13.24 -3.38
C ILE A 15 7.85 -13.68 -3.63
N ASN A 16 8.11 -14.46 -4.69
CA ASN A 16 9.47 -14.87 -5.04
C ASN A 16 10.26 -13.72 -5.64
N ALA A 17 9.59 -12.77 -6.30
CA ALA A 17 10.20 -11.53 -6.76
C ALA A 17 10.88 -10.77 -5.61
N LEU A 18 10.34 -10.86 -4.39
CA LEU A 18 10.88 -10.24 -3.17
C LEU A 18 11.77 -11.19 -2.35
N SER A 19 12.29 -12.28 -2.93
CA SER A 19 13.23 -13.17 -2.25
C SER A 19 14.57 -12.46 -2.00
N GLU A 20 15.29 -12.86 -0.95
CA GLU A 20 16.63 -12.33 -0.65
C GLU A 20 17.59 -12.45 -1.84
N LYS A 21 17.51 -13.57 -2.57
CA LYS A 21 18.27 -13.79 -3.81
C LYS A 21 17.97 -12.70 -4.86
N ASN A 22 16.71 -12.38 -5.09
CA ASN A 22 16.32 -11.37 -6.07
C ASN A 22 16.63 -9.95 -5.59
N ILE A 23 16.51 -9.68 -4.28
CA ILE A 23 16.91 -8.40 -3.70
C ILE A 23 18.43 -8.21 -3.81
N ALA A 24 19.24 -9.23 -3.53
CA ALA A 24 20.69 -9.18 -3.70
C ALA A 24 21.10 -8.99 -5.17
N LYS A 25 20.36 -9.60 -6.11
CA LYS A 25 20.61 -9.48 -7.55
C LYS A 25 20.29 -8.08 -8.10
N TYR A 26 19.13 -7.52 -7.76
CA TYR A 26 18.63 -6.27 -8.35
C TYR A 26 18.92 -5.03 -7.49
N GLY A 27 19.23 -5.21 -6.21
CA GLY A 27 19.39 -4.15 -5.22
C GLY A 27 18.05 -3.61 -4.69
N GLU A 28 18.07 -2.98 -3.51
CA GLU A 28 16.85 -2.43 -2.90
C GLU A 28 16.23 -1.28 -3.72
N ALA A 29 17.07 -0.43 -4.33
CA ALA A 29 16.64 0.70 -5.16
C ALA A 29 15.72 0.26 -6.32
N TYR A 30 15.89 -0.97 -6.81
CA TYR A 30 15.01 -1.55 -7.83
C TYR A 30 13.54 -1.61 -7.38
N TYR A 31 13.29 -1.91 -6.11
CA TYR A 31 11.93 -2.01 -5.56
C TYR A 31 11.40 -0.67 -5.04
N LYS A 32 12.30 0.19 -4.55
CA LYS A 32 11.96 1.46 -3.89
C LYS A 32 11.68 2.60 -4.87
N ASP A 33 12.56 2.76 -5.86
CA ASP A 33 12.58 3.97 -6.69
C ASP A 33 11.73 3.80 -7.95
N ARG A 34 11.36 2.57 -8.28
CA ARG A 34 10.59 2.24 -9.47
C ARG A 34 9.10 2.40 -9.22
N THR A 35 8.52 3.34 -9.97
CA THR A 35 7.07 3.57 -9.98
C THR A 35 6.50 3.51 -11.39
N THR A 36 5.20 3.26 -11.48
CA THR A 36 4.43 3.39 -12.73
C THR A 36 4.38 4.87 -13.19
N PRO A 37 3.90 5.17 -14.41
CA PRO A 37 3.67 6.56 -14.83
C PRO A 37 2.73 7.35 -13.90
N ARG A 38 1.80 6.67 -13.20
CA ARG A 38 0.94 7.26 -12.17
C ARG A 38 1.60 7.34 -10.79
N LYS A 39 2.93 7.16 -10.72
CA LYS A 39 3.75 7.11 -9.51
C LYS A 39 3.35 6.03 -8.49
N ASN A 40 2.57 5.01 -8.87
CA ASN A 40 2.32 3.86 -8.00
C ASN A 40 3.61 3.07 -7.78
N ASN A 41 3.98 2.83 -6.52
CA ASN A 41 4.98 1.85 -6.12
C ASN A 41 4.38 0.42 -6.12
N ILE A 42 5.18 -0.58 -5.79
CA ILE A 42 4.75 -1.99 -5.77
C ILE A 42 3.65 -2.28 -4.75
N VAL A 43 3.61 -1.54 -3.64
CA VAL A 43 2.58 -1.72 -2.59
C VAL A 43 1.24 -1.15 -3.04
N HIS A 44 1.21 -0.01 -3.74
CA HIS A 44 -0.04 0.50 -4.35
C HIS A 44 -0.65 -0.53 -5.30
N ILE A 45 0.16 -1.13 -6.16
CA ILE A 45 -0.30 -2.11 -7.16
C ILE A 45 -0.84 -3.35 -6.47
N ALA A 46 -0.10 -3.90 -5.52
CA ALA A 46 -0.50 -5.07 -4.74
C ALA A 46 -1.77 -4.80 -3.91
N SER A 47 -1.89 -3.60 -3.31
CA SER A 47 -3.09 -3.14 -2.61
C SER A 47 -4.30 -2.97 -3.54
N ASP A 48 -4.10 -2.57 -4.80
CA ASP A 48 -5.21 -2.47 -5.76
C ASP A 48 -5.76 -3.85 -6.16
N HIS A 49 -4.91 -4.87 -6.12
CA HIS A 49 -5.20 -6.25 -6.53
C HIS A 49 -5.44 -7.23 -5.36
N GLY A 50 -5.39 -6.77 -4.11
CA GLY A 50 -5.69 -7.62 -2.95
C GLY A 50 -4.58 -8.60 -2.58
N GLN A 51 -3.33 -8.34 -2.96
CA GLN A 51 -2.20 -9.25 -2.76
C GLN A 51 -1.57 -9.10 -1.36
N ALA A 52 -2.27 -9.55 -0.31
CA ALA A 52 -1.89 -9.32 1.09
C ALA A 52 -0.51 -9.86 1.46
N GLU A 53 -0.18 -11.11 1.10
CA GLU A 53 1.13 -11.69 1.41
C GLU A 53 2.29 -10.97 0.68
N PHE A 54 2.04 -10.48 -0.54
CA PHE A 54 3.01 -9.65 -1.25
C PHE A 54 3.21 -8.31 -0.54
N VAL A 55 2.13 -7.64 -0.13
CA VAL A 55 2.19 -6.39 0.65
C VAL A 55 2.96 -6.61 1.94
N LYS A 56 2.63 -7.66 2.70
CA LYS A 56 3.32 -8.02 3.95
C LYS A 56 4.83 -8.17 3.75
N LYS A 57 5.23 -8.95 2.74
CA LYS A 57 6.65 -9.19 2.45
C LYS A 57 7.36 -7.92 1.96
N ALA A 58 6.69 -7.10 1.16
CA ALA A 58 7.22 -5.82 0.69
C ALA A 58 7.46 -4.86 1.87
N LEU A 59 6.47 -4.70 2.75
CA LEU A 59 6.56 -3.79 3.91
C LEU A 59 7.51 -4.28 5.00
N ALA A 60 7.65 -5.60 5.18
CA ALA A 60 8.66 -6.16 6.08
C ALA A 60 10.10 -5.77 5.68
N ARG A 61 10.34 -5.49 4.39
CA ARG A 61 11.66 -5.10 3.89
C ARG A 61 11.77 -3.60 3.63
N PHE A 62 10.69 -2.97 3.19
CA PHE A 62 10.61 -1.59 2.72
C PHE A 62 9.36 -0.90 3.32
N PRO A 63 9.31 -0.69 4.65
CA PRO A 63 8.14 -0.13 5.32
C PRO A 63 7.73 1.25 4.78
N GLU A 64 8.70 2.05 4.32
CA GLU A 64 8.48 3.37 3.73
C GLU A 64 7.55 3.36 2.51
N LEU A 65 7.44 2.22 1.81
CA LEU A 65 6.54 2.07 0.67
C LEU A 65 5.06 2.13 1.08
N GLY A 66 4.74 1.82 2.33
CA GLY A 66 3.39 1.95 2.91
C GLY A 66 2.93 3.39 3.10
N LEU A 67 3.87 4.34 3.13
CA LEU A 67 3.61 5.77 3.34
C LEU A 67 3.69 6.58 2.04
N GLY A 68 4.29 6.01 0.99
CA GLY A 68 4.50 6.70 -0.29
C GLY A 68 3.18 7.15 -0.93
N LYS A 69 3.18 8.36 -1.50
CA LYS A 69 2.05 8.91 -2.26
C LYS A 69 2.23 8.67 -3.76
N ASN A 70 1.18 8.21 -4.44
CA ASN A 70 1.16 8.13 -5.90
C ASN A 70 0.82 9.50 -6.54
N GLY A 71 0.58 9.52 -7.86
CA GLY A 71 0.31 10.74 -8.62
C GLY A 71 -1.01 11.44 -8.28
N ASN A 72 -1.93 10.75 -7.61
CA ASN A 72 -3.16 11.31 -7.06
C ASN A 72 -3.05 11.66 -5.58
N GLU A 73 -1.84 11.57 -5.02
CA GLU A 73 -1.57 11.63 -3.58
C GLU A 73 -2.28 10.55 -2.75
N ASP A 74 -2.80 9.49 -3.38
CA ASP A 74 -3.25 8.29 -2.65
C ASP A 74 -2.01 7.60 -2.07
N THR A 75 -2.10 7.18 -0.80
CA THR A 75 -1.21 6.18 -0.21
C THR A 75 -1.72 4.77 -0.52
N PRO A 76 -0.93 3.68 -0.32
CA PRO A 76 -1.45 2.33 -0.46
C PRO A 76 -2.65 2.04 0.45
N LEU A 77 -2.76 2.74 1.59
CA LEU A 77 -3.91 2.64 2.50
C LEU A 77 -5.19 3.22 1.88
N HIS A 78 -5.11 4.33 1.13
CA HIS A 78 -6.24 4.85 0.36
C HIS A 78 -6.75 3.81 -0.64
N VAL A 79 -5.82 3.18 -1.36
CA VAL A 79 -6.14 2.16 -2.37
C VAL A 79 -6.81 0.95 -1.73
N ALA A 80 -6.21 0.38 -0.67
CA ALA A 80 -6.77 -0.76 0.05
C ALA A 80 -8.14 -0.44 0.65
N ALA A 81 -8.32 0.78 1.17
CA ALA A 81 -9.56 1.19 1.79
C ALA A 81 -10.71 1.38 0.79
N ARG A 82 -10.43 1.99 -0.36
CA ARG A 82 -11.38 2.09 -1.49
C ARG A 82 -11.83 0.70 -1.97
N LYS A 83 -10.92 -0.28 -2.01
CA LYS A 83 -11.23 -1.64 -2.47
C LYS A 83 -11.93 -2.50 -1.40
N GLY A 84 -11.65 -2.25 -0.13
CA GLY A 84 -12.21 -3.00 0.98
C GLY A 84 -11.36 -4.20 1.40
N TYR A 85 -10.02 -4.11 1.29
CA TYR A 85 -9.12 -5.21 1.66
C TYR A 85 -8.67 -5.08 3.12
N ASP A 86 -9.48 -5.61 4.04
CA ASP A 86 -9.26 -5.54 5.49
C ASP A 86 -7.87 -6.01 5.91
N GLU A 87 -7.38 -7.13 5.34
CA GLU A 87 -6.06 -7.68 5.69
C GLU A 87 -4.93 -6.72 5.32
N ILE A 88 -5.01 -6.09 4.15
CA ILE A 88 -4.02 -5.11 3.68
C ILE A 88 -4.07 -3.85 4.52
N VAL A 89 -5.27 -3.41 4.92
CA VAL A 89 -5.45 -2.29 5.85
C VAL A 89 -4.76 -2.59 7.18
N ARG A 90 -4.97 -3.79 7.76
CA ARG A 90 -4.30 -4.20 9.01
C ARG A 90 -2.79 -4.29 8.86
N LEU A 91 -2.31 -4.85 7.74
CA LEU A 91 -0.88 -4.94 7.47
C LEU A 91 -0.25 -3.55 7.44
N ILE A 92 -0.77 -2.63 6.63
CA ILE A 92 -0.26 -1.26 6.55
C ILE A 92 -0.39 -0.55 7.92
N ALA A 93 -1.49 -0.80 8.64
CA ALA A 93 -1.75 -0.17 9.92
C ALA A 93 -0.84 -0.64 11.06
N SER A 94 -0.16 -1.78 10.88
CA SER A 94 0.76 -2.34 11.88
C SER A 94 2.19 -1.77 11.81
N PHE A 95 2.51 -0.95 10.81
CA PHE A 95 3.85 -0.38 10.62
C PHE A 95 3.96 1.04 11.19
N GLU A 96 5.19 1.42 11.56
CA GLU A 96 5.52 2.76 12.05
C GLU A 96 5.15 3.82 11.00
N GLY A 97 4.51 4.90 11.48
CA GLY A 97 4.01 5.97 10.61
C GLY A 97 2.63 5.71 10.00
N CYS A 98 1.97 4.58 10.30
CA CYS A 98 0.58 4.32 9.90
C CYS A 98 -0.34 5.52 10.14
N ASP A 99 -0.20 6.16 11.29
CA ASP A 99 -0.96 7.34 11.71
C ASP A 99 -0.99 8.45 10.66
N THR A 100 0.17 8.70 10.05
CA THR A 100 0.32 9.68 8.98
C THR A 100 -0.42 9.23 7.72
N ALA A 101 -0.40 7.93 7.39
CA ALA A 101 -1.09 7.38 6.23
C ALA A 101 -2.62 7.29 6.44
N ALA A 102 -3.08 7.05 7.66
CA ALA A 102 -4.50 6.97 8.03
C ALA A 102 -5.19 8.35 7.99
N LEU A 103 -4.45 9.41 8.28
CA LEU A 103 -4.93 10.80 8.23
C LEU A 103 -4.52 11.55 6.95
N ALA A 104 -3.68 10.94 6.11
CA ALA A 104 -3.24 11.54 4.85
C ALA A 104 -4.46 11.85 3.97
N LYS A 105 -4.41 13.03 3.35
CA LYS A 105 -5.37 13.43 2.32
C LYS A 105 -4.75 13.26 0.94
N ASN A 106 -5.55 12.72 0.02
CA ASN A 106 -5.23 12.70 -1.40
C ASN A 106 -5.57 14.05 -2.08
N LEU A 107 -5.41 14.15 -3.40
CA LEU A 107 -5.71 15.40 -4.15
C LEU A 107 -7.18 15.82 -4.09
N GLN A 108 -8.12 14.92 -3.80
CA GLN A 108 -9.53 15.26 -3.59
C GLN A 108 -9.82 15.73 -2.15
N GLY A 109 -8.82 15.69 -1.26
CA GLY A 109 -9.00 15.97 0.16
C GLY A 109 -9.54 14.77 0.96
N ASP A 110 -9.70 13.62 0.32
CA ASP A 110 -10.20 12.40 0.96
C ASP A 110 -9.10 11.69 1.74
N THR A 111 -9.45 11.18 2.92
CA THR A 111 -8.62 10.23 3.67
C THR A 111 -9.00 8.79 3.32
N PRO A 112 -8.22 7.76 3.71
CA PRO A 112 -8.61 6.36 3.52
C PRO A 112 -10.01 6.05 4.07
N LEU A 113 -10.40 6.65 5.20
CA LEU A 113 -11.74 6.47 5.78
C LEU A 113 -12.84 7.05 4.88
N HIS A 114 -12.64 8.24 4.30
CA HIS A 114 -13.58 8.82 3.33
C HIS A 114 -13.79 7.88 2.13
N LEU A 115 -12.70 7.29 1.62
CA LEU A 115 -12.77 6.33 0.52
C LEU A 115 -13.47 5.01 0.92
N ALA A 116 -13.22 4.50 2.12
CA ALA A 116 -13.92 3.31 2.63
C ALA A 116 -15.43 3.56 2.73
N LEU A 117 -15.86 4.70 3.30
CA LEU A 117 -17.26 5.05 3.48
C LEU A 117 -17.97 5.30 2.14
N SER A 118 -17.38 6.09 1.25
CA SER A 118 -17.95 6.37 -0.08
C SER A 118 -18.12 5.11 -0.94
N ASN A 119 -17.25 4.11 -0.74
CA ASN A 119 -17.30 2.82 -1.42
C ASN A 119 -18.02 1.72 -0.62
N LYS A 120 -18.69 2.07 0.49
CA LYS A 120 -19.48 1.16 1.34
C LYS A 120 -18.68 -0.01 1.92
N LYS A 121 -17.39 0.20 2.21
CA LYS A 121 -16.47 -0.79 2.80
C LYS A 121 -16.53 -0.71 4.33
N LEU A 122 -17.65 -1.14 4.90
CA LEU A 122 -17.93 -0.96 6.33
C LEU A 122 -16.90 -1.63 7.25
N SER A 123 -16.44 -2.83 6.92
CA SER A 123 -15.41 -3.53 7.70
C SER A 123 -14.11 -2.72 7.78
N VAL A 124 -13.57 -2.30 6.63
CA VAL A 124 -12.43 -1.37 6.59
C VAL A 124 -12.71 -0.07 7.34
N ALA A 125 -13.90 0.54 7.17
CA ALA A 125 -14.20 1.81 7.83
C ALA A 125 -14.13 1.68 9.35
N MET A 126 -14.63 0.58 9.91
CA MET A 126 -14.50 0.25 11.33
C MET A 126 -13.03 0.10 11.74
N LEU A 127 -12.22 -0.61 10.94
CA LEU A 127 -10.79 -0.76 11.21
C LEU A 127 -10.03 0.56 11.19
N LEU A 128 -10.34 1.44 10.25
CA LEU A 128 -9.71 2.75 10.15
C LEU A 128 -10.12 3.67 11.31
N LEU A 129 -11.34 3.53 11.83
CA LEU A 129 -11.78 4.25 13.03
C LEU A 129 -11.03 3.75 14.28
N GLU A 130 -10.86 2.44 14.42
CA GLU A 130 -10.05 1.85 15.51
C GLU A 130 -8.62 2.39 15.46
N VAL A 131 -7.98 2.33 14.28
CA VAL A 131 -6.63 2.85 14.07
C VAL A 131 -6.54 4.33 14.39
N ALA A 132 -7.46 5.17 13.88
CA ALA A 132 -7.45 6.60 14.13
C ALA A 132 -7.73 6.99 15.59
N SER A 133 -8.50 6.19 16.33
CA SER A 133 -8.83 6.45 17.75
C SER A 133 -7.64 6.22 18.70
N VAL A 134 -6.65 5.42 18.29
CA VAL A 134 -5.43 5.17 19.07
C VAL A 134 -4.42 6.33 18.95
N VAL A 135 -4.61 7.22 17.97
CA VAL A 135 -3.67 8.28 17.62
C VAL A 135 -4.08 9.69 18.07
N ALA A 136 -5.26 9.83 18.67
CA ALA A 136 -5.77 11.10 19.20
C ALA A 136 -5.52 11.19 20.72
#